data_AF-A0A7W1CNJ3-F1
#
_entry.id   AF-A0A7W1CNJ3-F1
#
_cell.length_a   1.000
_cell.length_b   1.000
_cell.length_c   1.000
_cell.angle_alpha   90.00
_cell.angle_beta   90.00
_cell.angle_gamma   90.00
#
_symmetry.space_group_name_H-M   'P 1'
#
loop_
_entity.id
_entity.type
_entity.pdbx_description
1 polymer ?
#
loop_
_entity_poly.entity_id
_entity_poly.type
_entity_poly.pdbx_seq_one_letter_code
_entity_poly.pdbx_strand_id
1 'polypeptide(L)'
;MAGLVVDALQAALPLRRCSVRLGSRFVAPADAVPCAPAQLGVAACPCAGQADRGQYADAVRAVAAAMTGRPDAVVERLTARMATLAAQQRYEEAALTRDRMSALQGAIDRTVLMDGLLARGRFEVSRGDVTWVVDHARLADVRVAGSTAGALPAAAPPAPAPGRPLPRALADEALVLARRLPPAT
;
A
#
# COMPACT_ATOMS: atom_id res chain seq x y z
N MET A 1 1.87 -9.10 -9.18
CA MET A 1 1.34 -8.80 -7.83
C MET A 1 0.64 -7.44 -7.74
N ALA A 2 1.24 -6.31 -8.15
CA ALA A 2 0.61 -4.98 -8.02
C ALA A 2 -0.79 -4.88 -8.66
N GLY A 3 -1.01 -5.54 -9.81
CA GLY A 3 -2.33 -5.59 -10.45
C GLY A 3 -3.43 -6.22 -9.57
N LEU A 4 -3.12 -7.27 -8.80
CA LEU A 4 -4.10 -7.91 -7.90
C LEU A 4 -4.53 -6.97 -6.77
N VAL A 5 -3.63 -6.11 -6.29
CA VAL A 5 -3.93 -5.11 -5.25
C VAL A 5 -4.85 -4.02 -5.82
N VAL A 6 -4.55 -3.53 -7.01
CA VAL A 6 -5.41 -2.55 -7.71
C VAL A 6 -6.79 -3.15 -7.97
N ASP A 7 -6.85 -4.38 -8.46
CA ASP A 7 -8.10 -5.09 -8.69
C ASP A 7 -8.90 -5.30 -7.40
N ALA A 8 -8.25 -5.63 -6.28
CA ALA A 8 -8.89 -5.78 -4.98
C ALA A 8 -9.60 -4.48 -4.58
N LEU A 9 -8.91 -3.35 -4.69
CA LEU A 9 -9.45 -2.03 -4.37
C LEU A 9 -10.62 -1.66 -5.32
N GLN A 10 -10.47 -1.89 -6.63
CA GLN A 10 -11.51 -1.59 -7.63
C GLN A 10 -12.71 -2.55 -7.57
N ALA A 11 -12.55 -3.74 -6.99
CA ALA A 11 -13.64 -4.67 -6.75
C ALA A 11 -14.45 -4.33 -5.49
N ALA A 12 -13.82 -3.70 -4.49
CA ALA A 12 -14.44 -3.33 -3.23
C ALA A 12 -15.02 -1.90 -3.22
N LEU A 13 -14.42 -0.98 -3.99
CA LEU A 13 -14.75 0.44 -3.96
C LEU A 13 -15.09 0.94 -5.38
N PRO A 14 -16.06 1.87 -5.53
CA PRO A 14 -16.53 2.35 -6.84
C PRO A 14 -15.57 3.37 -7.46
N LEU A 15 -14.30 3.00 -7.61
CA LEU A 15 -13.25 3.85 -8.14
C LEU A 15 -13.18 3.76 -9.66
N ARG A 16 -12.72 4.84 -10.29
CA ARG A 16 -12.39 4.82 -11.72
C ARG A 16 -11.31 3.77 -11.99
N ARG A 17 -11.42 3.09 -13.13
CA ARG A 17 -10.48 2.02 -13.54
C ARG A 17 -9.46 2.45 -14.59
N CYS A 18 -9.63 3.62 -15.20
CA CYS A 18 -8.69 4.16 -16.16
C CYS A 18 -7.50 4.86 -15.49
N SER A 19 -6.35 4.84 -16.16
CA SER A 19 -5.12 5.51 -15.74
C SER A 19 -5.00 6.96 -16.24
N VAL A 20 -6.00 7.45 -16.99
CA VAL A 20 -6.02 8.82 -17.53
C VAL A 20 -5.96 9.83 -16.38
N ARG A 21 -5.02 10.78 -16.49
CA ARG A 21 -4.84 11.83 -15.49
C ARG A 21 -5.88 12.91 -15.68
N LEU A 22 -6.76 13.08 -14.69
CA LEU A 22 -7.69 14.19 -14.61
C LEU A 22 -7.09 15.28 -13.72
N GLY A 23 -7.14 16.53 -14.17
CA GLY A 23 -6.76 17.68 -13.35
C GLY A 23 -7.73 17.89 -12.19
N SER A 24 -7.29 18.60 -11.15
CA SER A 24 -8.13 18.91 -9.97
C SER A 24 -9.35 19.80 -10.28
N ARG A 25 -9.32 20.51 -11.41
CA ARG A 25 -10.40 21.34 -11.95
C ARG A 25 -11.08 20.70 -13.17
N PHE A 26 -10.88 19.41 -13.38
CA PHE A 26 -11.52 18.71 -14.50
C PHE A 26 -13.05 18.78 -14.35
N VAL A 27 -13.72 19.20 -15.41
CA VAL A 27 -15.17 19.18 -15.56
C VAL A 27 -15.47 18.34 -16.78
N ALA A 28 -16.37 17.37 -16.65
CA ALA A 28 -16.78 16.54 -17.77
C ALA A 28 -17.51 17.41 -18.82
N PRO A 29 -17.20 17.25 -20.12
CA PRO A 29 -18.01 17.82 -21.19
C PRO A 29 -19.47 17.42 -21.07
N ALA A 30 -20.38 18.27 -21.54
CA ALA A 30 -21.82 17.98 -21.51
C ALA A 30 -22.20 16.75 -22.35
N ASP A 31 -21.41 16.45 -23.38
CA ASP A 31 -21.54 15.32 -24.30
C ASP A 31 -20.60 14.14 -23.96
N ALA A 32 -20.06 14.11 -22.73
CA ALA A 32 -19.13 13.07 -22.31
C ALA A 32 -19.81 11.69 -22.36
N VAL A 33 -19.25 10.79 -23.18
CA VAL A 33 -19.73 9.41 -23.29
C VAL A 33 -19.26 8.60 -22.09
N PRO A 34 -20.19 7.99 -21.31
CA PRO A 34 -19.80 7.13 -20.20
C PRO A 34 -19.08 5.87 -20.69
N CYS A 35 -17.97 5.53 -20.05
CA CYS A 35 -17.26 4.28 -20.33
C CYS A 35 -18.04 3.06 -19.80
N ALA A 36 -17.71 1.86 -20.29
CA ALA A 36 -18.41 0.63 -19.90
C ALA A 36 -18.51 0.41 -18.37
N PRO A 37 -17.46 0.61 -17.54
CA PRO A 37 -17.59 0.51 -16.09
C PRO A 37 -18.61 1.48 -15.47
N ALA A 38 -18.73 2.68 -16.05
CA ALA A 38 -19.70 3.68 -15.61
C ALA A 38 -21.13 3.25 -15.98
N GLN A 39 -21.32 2.82 -17.24
CA GLN A 39 -22.60 2.31 -17.74
C GLN A 39 -23.11 1.09 -16.97
N LEU A 40 -22.20 0.20 -16.54
CA LEU A 40 -22.51 -0.98 -15.72
C LEU A 40 -22.72 -0.64 -14.23
N GLY A 41 -22.51 0.60 -13.81
CA GLY A 41 -22.64 1.02 -12.40
C GLY A 41 -21.58 0.46 -11.46
N VAL A 42 -20.47 -0.07 -11.98
CA VAL A 42 -19.38 -0.69 -11.18
C VAL A 42 -18.25 0.28 -10.85
N ALA A 43 -18.32 1.53 -11.33
CA ALA A 43 -17.38 2.59 -11.02
C ALA A 43 -18.06 3.97 -11.07
N ALA A 44 -17.81 4.82 -10.08
CA ALA A 44 -18.19 6.23 -10.13
C ALA A 44 -17.16 6.99 -10.97
N CYS A 45 -17.51 7.31 -12.22
CA CYS A 45 -16.58 7.87 -13.19
C CYS A 45 -16.70 9.40 -13.29
N PRO A 46 -15.75 10.17 -12.70
CA PRO A 46 -15.79 11.64 -12.78
C PRO A 46 -15.60 12.18 -14.20
N CYS A 47 -14.94 11.41 -15.08
CA CYS A 47 -14.79 11.76 -16.49
C CYS A 47 -16.11 11.78 -17.27
N ALA A 48 -17.13 11.07 -16.79
CA ALA A 48 -18.44 10.96 -17.42
C ALA A 48 -19.53 11.76 -16.66
N GLY A 49 -19.14 12.59 -15.68
CA GLY A 49 -20.07 13.37 -14.87
C GLY A 49 -20.94 12.57 -13.90
N GLN A 50 -20.72 11.26 -13.76
CA GLN A 50 -21.55 10.37 -12.93
C GLN A 50 -21.12 10.29 -11.46
N ALA A 51 -19.98 10.88 -11.10
CA ALA A 51 -19.45 10.80 -9.75
C ALA A 51 -19.88 12.02 -8.93
N ASP A 52 -20.60 11.80 -7.83
CA ASP A 52 -20.71 12.81 -6.78
C ASP A 52 -19.34 13.04 -6.13
N ARG A 53 -19.00 14.31 -5.89
CA ARG A 53 -17.69 14.70 -5.34
C ARG A 53 -17.48 14.15 -3.93
N GLY A 54 -18.52 14.21 -3.09
CA GLY A 54 -18.46 13.74 -1.71
C GLY A 54 -18.25 12.23 -1.66
N GLN A 55 -19.12 11.48 -2.33
CA GLN A 55 -19.07 10.02 -2.39
C GLN A 55 -17.75 9.50 -3.00
N TYR A 56 -17.26 10.13 -4.07
CA TYR A 56 -15.98 9.75 -4.65
C TYR A 56 -14.82 10.02 -3.68
N ALA A 57 -14.86 11.15 -2.97
CA ALA A 57 -13.85 11.46 -1.95
C ALA A 57 -13.88 10.45 -0.78
N ASP A 58 -15.05 9.95 -0.38
CA ASP A 58 -15.17 8.87 0.60
C ASP A 58 -14.52 7.57 0.11
N ALA A 59 -14.77 7.18 -1.14
CA ALA A 59 -14.12 6.01 -1.73
C ALA A 59 -12.58 6.17 -1.75
N VAL A 60 -12.07 7.35 -2.09
CA VAL A 60 -10.63 7.64 -2.07
C VAL A 60 -10.08 7.61 -0.64
N ARG A 61 -10.80 8.16 0.34
CA ARG A 61 -10.42 8.08 1.77
C ARG A 61 -10.34 6.64 2.25
N ALA A 62 -11.28 5.78 1.85
CA ALA A 62 -11.25 4.36 2.19
C ALA A 62 -10.01 3.65 1.61
N VAL A 63 -9.61 3.95 0.37
CA VAL A 63 -8.34 3.44 -0.20
C VAL A 63 -7.16 3.90 0.62
N ALA A 64 -7.08 5.21 0.91
CA ALA A 64 -5.97 5.77 1.66
C ALA A 64 -5.87 5.11 3.05
N ALA A 65 -6.99 4.97 3.76
CA ALA A 65 -7.05 4.30 5.05
C ALA A 65 -6.59 2.84 4.98
N ALA A 66 -7.03 2.09 3.97
CA ALA A 66 -6.60 0.71 3.75
C ALA A 66 -5.08 0.62 3.55
N MET A 67 -4.53 1.46 2.66
CA MET A 67 -3.09 1.47 2.38
C MET A 67 -2.23 1.91 3.58
N THR A 68 -2.81 2.60 4.56
CA THR A 68 -2.14 3.01 5.81
C THR A 68 -2.47 2.10 7.00
N GLY A 69 -2.90 0.85 6.76
CA GLY A 69 -3.07 -0.14 7.83
C GLY A 69 -4.48 -0.28 8.41
N ARG A 70 -5.51 0.32 7.80
CA ARG A 70 -6.93 0.14 8.20
C ARG A 70 -7.77 -0.44 7.06
N PRO A 71 -7.56 -1.71 6.67
CA PRO A 71 -8.23 -2.31 5.51
C PRO A 71 -9.65 -2.83 5.78
N ASP A 72 -10.16 -2.71 7.01
CA ASP A 72 -11.36 -3.44 7.47
C ASP A 72 -12.54 -3.32 6.50
N ALA A 73 -12.86 -2.09 6.09
CA ALA A 73 -13.97 -1.83 5.16
C ALA A 73 -13.75 -2.44 3.76
N VAL A 74 -12.51 -2.57 3.29
CA VAL A 74 -12.19 -3.18 2.00
C VAL A 74 -12.24 -4.70 2.10
N VAL A 75 -11.65 -5.25 3.17
CA VAL A 75 -11.63 -6.69 3.44
C VAL A 75 -13.05 -7.21 3.63
N GLU A 76 -13.86 -6.56 4.46
CA GLU A 76 -15.26 -6.95 4.69
C GLU A 76 -16.06 -7.06 3.38
N ARG A 77 -15.94 -6.06 2.49
CA ARG A 77 -16.60 -6.08 1.18
C ARG A 77 -16.11 -7.21 0.29
N LEU A 78 -14.80 -7.50 0.27
CA LEU A 78 -14.24 -8.60 -0.52
C LEU A 78 -14.65 -9.96 0.04
N THR A 79 -14.69 -10.11 1.37
CA THR A 79 -15.18 -11.32 2.06
C THR A 79 -16.65 -11.57 1.73
N ALA A 80 -17.51 -10.55 1.84
CA ALA A 80 -18.92 -10.66 1.49
C ALA A 80 -19.11 -11.04 0.02
N ARG A 81 -18.36 -10.42 -0.90
CA ARG A 81 -18.38 -10.74 -2.33
C ARG A 81 -17.97 -12.20 -2.58
N MET A 82 -16.89 -12.64 -1.96
CA MET A 82 -16.40 -14.02 -2.07
C MET A 82 -17.44 -15.02 -1.58
N ALA A 83 -18.09 -14.76 -0.44
CA ALA A 83 -19.15 -15.61 0.10
C ALA A 83 -20.35 -15.71 -0.84
N THR A 84 -20.79 -14.59 -1.43
CA THR A 84 -21.87 -14.57 -2.42
C THR A 84 -21.51 -15.38 -3.67
N LEU A 85 -20.29 -15.25 -4.19
CA LEU A 85 -19.83 -16.03 -5.34
C LEU A 85 -19.77 -17.53 -5.03
N ALA A 86 -19.29 -17.90 -3.84
CA ALA A 86 -19.25 -19.29 -3.39
C ALA A 86 -20.66 -19.88 -3.25
N ALA A 87 -21.62 -19.13 -2.69
CA ALA A 87 -23.02 -19.55 -2.58
C ALA A 87 -23.68 -19.76 -3.96
N GLN A 88 -23.23 -19.02 -4.98
CA GLN A 88 -23.64 -19.18 -6.38
C GLN A 88 -22.89 -20.30 -7.12
N GLN A 89 -22.08 -21.11 -6.43
CA GLN A 89 -21.22 -22.14 -7.02
C GLN A 89 -20.17 -21.60 -8.03
N ARG A 90 -19.87 -20.30 -7.97
CA ARG A 90 -18.87 -19.62 -8.82
C ARG A 90 -17.50 -19.66 -8.18
N TYR A 91 -16.98 -20.87 -7.95
CA TYR A 91 -15.79 -21.10 -7.13
C TYR A 91 -14.52 -20.45 -7.68
N GLU A 92 -14.35 -20.40 -9.00
CA GLU A 92 -13.18 -19.77 -9.63
C GLU A 92 -13.12 -18.26 -9.35
N GLU A 93 -14.27 -17.58 -9.43
CA GLU A 93 -14.35 -16.15 -9.14
C GLU A 93 -14.22 -15.85 -7.65
N ALA A 94 -14.73 -16.74 -6.80
CA ALA A 94 -14.51 -16.68 -5.36
C ALA A 94 -13.01 -16.83 -5.04
N ALA A 95 -12.31 -17.79 -5.66
CA ALA A 95 -10.88 -17.98 -5.52
C ALA A 95 -10.08 -16.76 -6.00
N LEU A 96 -10.44 -16.16 -7.13
CA LEU A 96 -9.82 -14.92 -7.60
C LEU A 96 -10.03 -13.76 -6.61
N THR A 97 -11.22 -13.66 -6.00
CA THR A 97 -11.52 -12.66 -4.97
C THR A 97 -10.67 -12.87 -3.71
N ARG A 98 -10.51 -14.12 -3.27
CA ARG A 98 -9.60 -14.50 -2.19
C ARG A 98 -8.15 -14.09 -2.49
N ASP A 99 -7.66 -14.41 -3.69
CA ASP A 99 -6.27 -14.15 -4.07
C ASP A 99 -5.97 -12.64 -4.14
N ARG A 100 -6.94 -11.85 -4.64
CA ARG A 100 -6.91 -10.38 -4.59
C ARG A 100 -6.84 -9.85 -3.16
N MET A 101 -7.68 -10.37 -2.27
CA MET A 101 -7.69 -10.00 -0.86
C MET A 101 -6.36 -10.33 -0.16
N SER A 102 -5.82 -11.53 -0.37
CA SER A 102 -4.51 -11.93 0.17
C SER A 102 -3.38 -11.05 -0.35
N ALA A 103 -3.40 -10.68 -1.64
CA ALA A 103 -2.41 -9.77 -2.21
C ALA A 103 -2.48 -8.37 -1.59
N LEU A 104 -3.70 -7.84 -1.38
CA LEU A 104 -3.94 -6.57 -0.71
C LEU A 104 -3.41 -6.60 0.73
N GLN A 105 -3.81 -7.59 1.52
CA GLN A 105 -3.37 -7.72 2.92
C GLN A 105 -1.84 -7.76 3.01
N GLY A 106 -1.19 -8.61 2.21
CA GLY A 106 0.27 -8.68 2.21
C GLY A 106 0.95 -7.38 1.76
N ALA A 107 0.32 -6.57 0.90
CA ALA A 107 0.86 -5.25 0.54
C ALA A 107 0.74 -4.24 1.69
N ILE A 108 -0.37 -4.29 2.42
CA ILE A 108 -0.61 -3.44 3.59
C ILE A 108 0.33 -3.80 4.73
N ASP A 109 0.47 -5.09 5.06
CA ASP A 109 1.37 -5.55 6.12
C ASP A 109 2.82 -5.08 5.88
N ARG A 110 3.28 -5.18 4.62
CA ARG A 110 4.60 -4.67 4.21
C ARG A 110 4.71 -3.16 4.43
N THR A 111 3.68 -2.41 4.06
CA THR A 111 3.65 -0.94 4.20
C THR A 111 3.68 -0.54 5.66
N VAL A 112 2.83 -1.14 6.51
CA VAL A 112 2.79 -0.89 7.96
C VAL A 112 4.13 -1.21 8.63
N LEU A 113 4.77 -2.33 8.26
CA LEU A 113 6.08 -2.69 8.79
C LEU A 113 7.17 -1.66 8.43
N MET A 114 7.21 -1.23 7.16
CA MET A 114 8.16 -0.21 6.71
C MET A 114 7.88 1.15 7.36
N ASP A 115 6.61 1.55 7.44
CA ASP A 115 6.20 2.83 8.05
C ASP A 115 6.54 2.86 9.54
N GLY A 116 6.34 1.75 10.27
CA GLY A 116 6.76 1.63 11.66
C GLY A 116 8.27 1.79 11.83
N LEU A 117 9.07 1.23 10.93
CA LEU A 117 10.52 1.38 10.94
C LEU A 117 10.96 2.81 10.58
N LEU A 118 10.29 3.44 9.60
CA LEU A 118 10.52 4.83 9.21
C LEU A 118 10.23 5.79 10.37
N ALA A 119 9.12 5.59 11.07
CA ALA A 119 8.68 6.44 12.18
C ALA A 119 9.64 6.42 13.38
N ARG A 120 10.43 5.36 13.56
CA ARG A 120 11.45 5.28 14.62
C ARG A 120 12.65 6.19 14.40
N GLY A 121 12.84 6.74 13.20
CA GLY A 121 13.98 7.59 12.89
C GLY A 121 15.31 6.85 13.02
N ARG A 122 16.28 7.44 13.75
CA ARG A 122 17.60 6.86 13.97
C ARG A 122 17.68 6.12 15.30
N PHE A 123 18.10 4.86 15.28
CA PHE A 123 18.26 4.03 16.47
C PHE A 123 19.38 2.99 16.30
N GLU A 124 19.83 2.42 17.42
CA GLU A 124 20.83 1.36 17.43
C GLU A 124 20.22 0.08 18.04
N VAL A 125 20.59 -1.09 17.50
CA VAL A 125 20.21 -2.40 18.03
C VAL A 125 21.46 -3.24 18.16
N SER A 126 21.70 -3.80 19.35
CA SER A 126 22.84 -4.67 19.61
C SER A 126 22.41 -6.12 19.81
N ARG A 127 23.19 -7.06 19.27
CA ARG A 127 23.04 -8.49 19.52
C ARG A 127 24.43 -9.12 19.61
N GLY A 128 24.81 -9.52 20.83
CA GLY A 128 26.18 -9.98 21.09
C GLY A 128 27.18 -8.83 20.94
N ASP A 129 28.20 -9.04 20.13
CA ASP A 129 29.27 -8.09 19.81
C ASP A 129 28.93 -7.16 18.62
N VAL A 130 27.79 -7.37 17.96
CA VAL A 130 27.38 -6.58 16.78
C VAL A 130 26.31 -5.56 17.16
N THR A 131 26.50 -4.31 16.74
CA THR A 131 25.54 -3.22 16.85
C THR A 131 25.19 -2.68 15.47
N TRP A 132 23.92 -2.77 15.07
CA TRP A 132 23.40 -2.15 13.85
C TRP A 132 22.89 -0.76 14.16
N VAL A 133 23.34 0.22 13.38
CA VAL A 133 22.83 1.59 13.40
C VAL A 133 21.86 1.72 12.25
N VAL A 134 20.60 1.99 12.55
CA VAL A 134 19.52 2.17 11.56
C VAL A 134 19.10 3.63 11.56
N ASP A 135 18.83 4.18 10.38
CA ASP A 135 18.37 5.55 10.22
C ASP A 135 17.23 5.61 9.19
N HIS A 136 16.01 5.98 9.61
CA HIS A 136 14.83 6.09 8.75
C HIS A 136 14.67 4.89 7.79
N ALA A 137 14.59 3.68 8.37
CA ALA A 137 14.43 2.41 7.66
C ALA A 137 15.56 1.98 6.71
N ARG A 138 16.77 2.53 6.86
CA ARG A 138 17.98 2.03 6.17
C ARG A 138 19.10 1.70 7.16
N LEU A 139 20.01 0.81 6.79
CA LEU A 139 21.17 0.49 7.58
C LEU A 139 22.22 1.58 7.38
N ALA A 140 22.49 2.34 8.44
CA ALA A 140 23.42 3.46 8.41
C ALA A 140 24.86 3.02 8.68
N ASP A 141 25.05 2.09 9.61
CA ASP A 141 26.36 1.55 10.00
C ASP A 141 26.19 0.22 10.73
N VAL A 142 27.28 -0.55 10.84
CA VAL A 142 27.38 -1.74 11.68
C VAL A 142 28.69 -1.66 12.46
N ARG A 143 28.64 -1.80 13.78
CA ARG A 143 29.82 -1.79 14.65
C ARG A 143 30.00 -3.17 15.26
N VAL A 144 31.25 -3.65 15.29
CA VAL A 144 31.63 -4.89 15.97
C VAL A 144 32.55 -4.54 17.12
N ALA A 145 32.33 -5.13 18.30
CA ALA A 145 33.18 -4.90 19.46
C ALA A 145 34.66 -5.20 19.13
N GLY A 146 35.54 -4.26 19.48
CA GLY A 146 36.97 -4.35 19.14
C GLY A 146 37.35 -3.83 17.74
N SER A 147 36.38 -3.47 16.89
CA SER A 147 36.65 -2.72 15.65
C SER A 147 36.73 -1.22 15.91
N THR A 148 37.70 -0.55 15.30
CA THR A 148 37.86 0.92 15.35
C THR A 148 37.13 1.65 14.22
N ALA A 149 36.60 0.93 13.23
CA ALA A 149 35.83 1.46 12.11
C ALA A 149 34.46 0.81 12.00
N GLY A 150 33.52 1.52 11.36
CA GLY A 150 32.26 0.94 10.89
C GLY A 150 32.54 -0.21 9.92
N ALA A 151 31.75 -1.27 10.01
CA ALA A 151 31.90 -2.49 9.21
C ALA A 151 31.24 -2.36 7.82
N LEU A 152 30.48 -1.29 7.57
CA LEU A 152 29.93 -1.03 6.24
C LEU A 152 30.99 -0.41 5.31
N PRO A 153 31.15 -0.94 4.08
CA PRO A 153 32.18 -0.47 3.15
C PRO A 153 31.80 0.83 2.42
N ALA A 154 30.56 1.32 2.57
CA ALA A 154 30.04 2.49 1.88
C ALA A 154 29.15 3.32 2.80
N ALA A 155 29.10 4.63 2.53
CA ALA A 155 28.17 5.52 3.19
C ALA A 155 26.72 5.16 2.84
N ALA A 156 25.83 5.30 3.81
CA ALA A 156 24.42 5.06 3.61
C ALA A 156 23.82 6.04 2.58
N PRO A 157 22.84 5.60 1.76
CA PRO A 157 22.11 6.51 0.87
C PRO A 157 21.42 7.63 1.67
N PRO A 158 21.06 8.75 1.02
CA PRO A 158 20.35 9.83 1.69
C PRO A 158 19.05 9.33 2.31
N ALA A 159 18.71 9.89 3.48
CA ALA A 159 17.47 9.55 4.15
C ALA A 159 16.25 9.86 3.25
N PRO A 160 15.21 9.01 3.27
CA PRO A 160 13.98 9.30 2.55
C PRO A 160 13.31 10.57 3.11
N ALA A 161 12.63 11.32 2.24
CA ALA A 161 11.90 12.49 2.66
C ALA A 161 10.71 12.11 3.57
N PRO A 162 10.49 12.81 4.69
CA PRO A 162 9.37 12.52 5.59
C PRO A 162 8.03 12.74 4.88
N GLY A 163 7.03 11.94 5.25
CA GLY A 163 5.66 12.03 4.69
C GLY A 163 5.52 11.57 3.24
N ARG A 164 6.55 10.93 2.66
CA ARG A 164 6.49 10.29 1.34
C ARG A 164 6.61 8.78 1.48
N PRO A 165 5.96 8.00 0.60
CA PRO A 165 6.21 6.57 0.53
C PRO A 165 7.69 6.30 0.27
N LEU A 166 8.20 5.23 0.88
CA LEU A 166 9.59 4.83 0.73
C LEU A 166 9.92 4.59 -0.77
N PRO A 167 11.04 5.11 -1.29
CA PRO A 167 11.49 4.80 -2.64
C PRO A 167 11.69 3.31 -2.84
N ARG A 168 11.39 2.80 -4.04
CA ARG A 168 11.57 1.38 -4.39
C ARG A 168 12.98 0.87 -4.08
N ALA A 169 14.01 1.70 -4.28
CA ALA A 169 15.40 1.33 -4.04
C ALA A 169 15.71 1.01 -2.57
N LEU A 170 14.91 1.51 -1.63
CA LEU A 170 15.08 1.27 -0.19
C LEU A 170 14.09 0.24 0.37
N ALA A 171 13.07 -0.16 -0.40
CA ALA A 171 11.98 -1.01 0.07
C ALA A 171 12.43 -2.40 0.51
N ASP A 172 13.34 -3.02 -0.24
CA ASP A 172 13.81 -4.36 0.09
C ASP A 172 14.65 -4.35 1.39
N GLU A 173 15.54 -3.36 1.54
CA GLU A 173 16.32 -3.17 2.76
C GLU A 173 15.43 -2.89 3.97
N ALA A 174 14.50 -1.93 3.85
CA ALA A 174 13.57 -1.57 4.92
C ALA A 174 12.73 -2.79 5.36
N LEU A 175 12.27 -3.62 4.42
CA LEU A 175 11.54 -4.83 4.74
C LEU A 175 12.40 -5.89 5.44
N VAL A 176 13.66 -6.05 5.04
CA VAL A 176 14.59 -6.95 5.73
C VAL A 176 14.81 -6.48 7.16
N LEU A 177 15.10 -5.19 7.36
CA LEU A 177 15.31 -4.61 8.70
C LEU A 177 14.06 -4.74 9.56
N ALA A 178 12.88 -4.38 9.04
CA ALA A 178 11.62 -4.43 9.78
C ALA A 178 11.24 -5.85 10.22
N ARG A 179 11.64 -6.88 9.46
CA ARG A 179 11.39 -8.30 9.82
C ARG A 179 12.39 -8.87 10.82
N ARG A 180 13.59 -8.29 10.91
CA ARG A 180 14.72 -8.85 11.68
C ARG A 180 14.99 -8.11 12.97
N LEU A 181 14.61 -6.84 13.04
CA LEU A 181 14.81 -6.00 14.22
C LEU A 181 13.59 -6.08 15.14
N PRO A 182 13.78 -6.05 16.47
CA PRO A 182 12.66 -6.01 17.41
C PRO A 182 11.82 -4.75 17.19
N PRO A 183 10.51 -4.77 17.48
CA PRO A 183 9.65 -3.59 17.41
C PRO A 183 10.14 -2.47 18.37
N ALA A 184 9.62 -1.26 18.21
CA ALA A 184 9.88 -0.19 19.18
C ALA A 184 9.33 -0.60 20.55
N THR A 185 10.17 -0.60 21.58
CA THR A 185 9.76 -0.61 22.99
C THR A 185 9.24 0.75 23.41
#